data_AF-A0A6A6B3D0-F1
#
_entry.id   AF-A0A6A6B3D0-F1
#
_cell.length_a   1.000
_cell.length_b   1.000
_cell.length_c   1.000
_cell.angle_alpha   90.00
_cell.angle_beta   90.00
_cell.angle_gamma   90.00
#
_symmetry.space_group_name_H-M   'P 1'
#
loop_
_entity.id
_entity.type
_entity.pdbx_description
1 polymer ?
#
loop_
_entity_poly.entity_id
_entity_poly.type
_entity_poly.pdbx_seq_one_letter_code
_entity_poly.pdbx_strand_id
1 'polypeptide(L)'
;ITLAQHWLEKCMKEHRCCERTLDPEWYPTRLLDVADEPIKLIITKDEPVIAGPYATLSHCWGTQEFPVLSTNSLSDFLAGTPSEKLPRSFRETITTIRALGIRYLWIDSYCILQGVDKAAQDDWIQEAGQMQEVYSNSCLNIGSAHASSPYGGLF
;
A
#
# COMPACT_ATOMS: atom_id res chain seq x y z
N ILE A 1 12.14 -11.08 -11.65
CA ILE A 1 12.40 -10.32 -10.41
C ILE A 1 13.82 -9.75 -10.37
N THR A 2 14.87 -10.50 -10.69
CA THR A 2 16.29 -10.06 -10.64
C THR A 2 16.59 -8.73 -11.32
N LEU A 3 16.00 -8.44 -12.49
CA LEU A 3 16.20 -7.15 -13.16
C LEU A 3 15.54 -5.97 -12.41
N ALA A 4 14.33 -6.17 -11.88
CA ALA A 4 13.62 -5.14 -11.12
C ALA A 4 14.31 -4.84 -9.78
N GLN A 5 14.83 -5.87 -9.10
CA GLN A 5 15.68 -5.71 -7.91
C GLN A 5 16.90 -4.86 -8.23
N HIS A 6 17.62 -5.19 -9.31
CA HIS A 6 18.80 -4.44 -9.73
C HIS A 6 18.48 -2.96 -10.03
N TRP A 7 17.38 -2.69 -10.73
CA TRP A 7 16.96 -1.31 -11.00
C TRP A 7 16.58 -0.55 -9.73
N LEU A 8 15.85 -1.18 -8.81
CA LEU A 8 15.49 -0.56 -7.54
C LEU A 8 16.74 -0.26 -6.72
N GLU A 9 17.66 -1.22 -6.58
CA GLU A 9 18.93 -1.00 -5.87
C GLU A 9 19.75 0.13 -6.48
N LYS A 10 19.86 0.15 -7.82
CA LYS A 10 20.57 1.21 -8.53
C LYS A 10 19.92 2.57 -8.27
N CYS A 11 18.60 2.64 -8.34
CA CYS A 11 17.83 3.86 -8.08
C CYS A 11 18.11 4.40 -6.67
N MET A 12 18.02 3.54 -5.67
CA MET A 12 18.22 3.90 -4.27
C MET A 12 19.66 4.28 -3.93
N LYS A 13 20.66 3.73 -4.63
CA LYS A 13 22.09 3.97 -4.35
C LYS A 13 22.70 5.10 -5.19
N GLU A 14 22.23 5.31 -6.42
CA GLU A 14 22.89 6.18 -7.40
C GLU A 14 22.11 7.46 -7.73
N HIS A 15 20.80 7.50 -7.51
CA HIS A 15 19.97 8.65 -7.87
C HIS A 15 19.73 9.58 -6.68
N ARG A 16 20.40 10.74 -6.68
CA ARG A 16 20.22 11.79 -5.65
C ARG A 16 18.78 12.28 -5.49
N CYS A 17 17.95 12.18 -6.53
CA CYS A 17 16.55 12.58 -6.45
C CYS A 17 15.71 11.61 -5.59
N CYS A 18 16.06 10.33 -5.59
CA CYS A 18 15.34 9.29 -4.85
C CYS A 18 15.80 9.19 -3.39
N GLU A 19 17.07 9.49 -3.12
CA GLU A 19 17.61 9.59 -1.75
C GLU A 19 17.02 10.78 -0.97
N ARG A 20 16.70 11.88 -1.66
CA ARG A 20 16.18 13.11 -1.04
C ARG A 20 14.69 13.11 -0.75
N THR A 21 13.93 12.20 -1.35
CA THR A 21 12.47 12.16 -1.21
C THR A 21 11.98 11.24 -0.10
N LEU A 22 12.86 10.43 0.49
CA LEU A 22 12.51 9.48 1.54
C LEU A 22 12.88 10.06 2.90
N ASP A 23 11.89 10.52 3.65
CA ASP A 23 12.05 10.81 5.06
C ASP A 23 11.96 9.49 5.87
N PRO A 24 13.03 9.04 6.52
CA PRO A 24 13.04 7.77 7.25
C PRO A 24 12.16 7.80 8.52
N GLU A 25 11.77 8.98 9.00
CA GLU A 25 10.94 9.15 10.20
C GLU A 25 9.44 9.31 9.86
N TRP A 26 9.12 9.55 8.59
CA TRP A 26 7.74 9.76 8.15
C TRP A 26 7.13 8.49 7.56
N TYR A 27 5.91 8.18 7.99
CA TYR A 27 5.09 7.11 7.41
C TYR A 27 3.63 7.58 7.25
N PRO A 28 2.89 7.04 6.28
CA PRO A 28 1.43 7.23 6.18
C PRO A 28 0.74 6.79 7.48
N THR A 29 -0.46 7.29 7.77
CA THR A 29 -1.24 6.89 8.97
C THR A 29 -1.42 5.37 9.08
N ARG A 30 -1.61 4.72 7.93
CA ARG A 30 -1.89 3.29 7.83
C ARG A 30 -1.09 2.64 6.71
N LEU A 31 -0.65 1.42 6.95
CA LEU A 31 0.03 0.57 5.97
C LEU A 31 -0.48 -0.87 6.09
N LEU A 32 -0.38 -1.63 5.01
CA LEU A 32 -0.49 -3.08 5.07
C LEU A 32 0.88 -3.65 5.42
N ASP A 33 0.97 -4.39 6.52
CA ASP A 33 2.09 -5.27 6.80
C ASP A 33 1.91 -6.58 6.05
N VAL A 34 2.80 -6.79 5.08
CA VAL A 34 2.78 -7.96 4.21
C VAL A 34 3.97 -8.89 4.49
N ALA A 35 4.66 -8.78 5.63
CA ALA A 35 5.78 -9.67 5.93
C ALA A 35 5.38 -11.16 5.90
N ASP A 36 4.21 -11.48 6.43
CA ASP A 36 3.70 -12.85 6.58
C ASP A 36 2.16 -12.88 6.43
N GLU A 37 1.55 -14.05 6.60
CA GLU A 37 0.10 -14.23 6.70
C GLU A 37 -0.39 -14.19 8.16
N PRO A 38 -1.62 -13.73 8.41
CA PRO A 38 -2.48 -13.00 7.47
C PRO A 38 -1.95 -11.58 7.21
N ILE A 39 -2.35 -10.97 6.09
CA ILE A 39 -2.01 -9.58 5.77
C ILE A 39 -2.76 -8.64 6.72
N LYS A 40 -2.05 -7.75 7.42
CA LYS A 40 -2.66 -6.88 8.44
C LYS A 40 -2.56 -5.42 8.05
N LEU A 41 -3.63 -4.67 8.29
CA LEU A 41 -3.54 -3.22 8.38
C LEU A 41 -2.88 -2.87 9.73
N ILE A 42 -1.92 -1.97 9.70
CA ILE A 42 -1.28 -1.40 10.89
C ILE A 42 -1.53 0.11 10.94
N ILE A 43 -1.68 0.64 12.15
CA ILE A 43 -1.69 2.09 12.40
C ILE A 43 -0.27 2.47 12.79
N THR A 44 0.42 3.21 11.92
CA THR A 44 1.89 3.37 12.00
C THR A 44 2.36 4.04 13.27
N LYS A 45 1.54 4.94 13.85
CA LYS A 45 1.83 5.62 15.13
C LYS A 45 1.67 4.72 16.35
N ASP A 46 0.91 3.63 16.24
CA ASP A 46 0.68 2.68 17.33
C ASP A 46 1.72 1.55 17.32
N GLU A 47 2.49 1.42 16.24
CA GLU A 47 3.53 0.42 16.11
C GLU A 47 4.78 0.82 16.91
N PRO A 48 5.26 -0.04 17.84
CA PRO A 48 6.39 0.28 18.70
C PRO A 48 7.71 0.40 17.93
N VAL A 49 7.82 -0.32 16.81
CA VAL A 49 8.98 -0.27 15.91
C VAL A 49 8.47 -0.40 14.47
N ILE A 50 8.39 0.74 13.78
CA ILE A 50 8.22 0.80 12.33
C ILE A 50 9.53 1.21 11.69
N ALA A 51 10.00 0.42 10.73
CA ALA A 51 11.28 0.65 10.06
C ALA A 51 11.31 0.01 8.68
N GLY A 52 11.96 0.69 7.74
CA GLY A 52 12.17 0.22 6.39
C GLY A 52 11.19 0.81 5.39
N PRO A 53 11.46 0.62 4.09
CA PRO A 53 10.68 1.27 3.05
C PRO A 53 9.29 0.64 2.89
N TYR A 54 8.37 1.40 2.32
CA TYR A 54 7.09 0.91 1.84
C TYR A 54 6.91 1.16 0.35
N ALA A 55 6.07 0.34 -0.28
CA ALA A 55 5.63 0.52 -1.66
C ALA A 55 4.21 1.05 -1.72
N THR A 56 3.82 1.59 -2.87
CA THR A 56 2.46 2.02 -3.19
C THR A 56 1.90 1.23 -4.37
N LEU A 57 0.57 1.09 -4.44
CA LEU A 57 -0.14 0.56 -5.59
C LEU A 57 -1.08 1.62 -6.19
N SER A 58 -0.88 1.96 -7.45
CA SER A 58 -1.86 2.69 -8.27
C SER A 58 -2.67 1.70 -9.10
N HIS A 59 -4.00 1.72 -8.97
CA HIS A 59 -4.87 0.78 -9.68
C HIS A 59 -6.23 1.41 -10.03
N CYS A 60 -6.89 0.86 -11.05
CA CYS A 60 -8.28 1.21 -11.33
C CYS A 60 -9.21 0.39 -10.43
N TRP A 61 -10.12 1.07 -9.74
CA TRP A 61 -11.13 0.44 -8.88
C TRP A 61 -12.21 -0.29 -9.70
N GLY A 62 -12.49 0.23 -10.90
CA GLY A 62 -13.54 -0.31 -11.76
C GLY A 62 -14.94 -0.14 -11.18
N THR A 63 -15.89 -0.89 -11.73
CA THR A 63 -17.29 -0.89 -11.28
C THR A 63 -17.67 -2.14 -10.49
N GLN A 64 -16.77 -3.12 -10.41
CA GLN A 64 -16.99 -4.36 -9.69
C GLN A 64 -16.71 -4.12 -8.20
N GLU A 65 -17.61 -4.55 -7.32
CA GLU A 65 -17.37 -4.50 -5.89
C GLU A 65 -16.18 -5.37 -5.48
N PHE A 66 -15.39 -4.87 -4.54
CA PHE A 66 -14.27 -5.56 -3.92
C PHE A 66 -14.17 -5.13 -2.45
N PRO A 67 -13.48 -5.91 -1.59
CA PRO A 67 -13.29 -5.52 -0.21
C PRO A 67 -12.59 -4.16 -0.14
N VAL A 68 -13.03 -3.28 0.75
CA VAL A 68 -12.38 -1.98 1.00
C VAL A 68 -12.30 -1.73 2.50
N LEU A 69 -11.37 -0.87 2.92
CA LEU A 69 -11.33 -0.41 4.30
C LEU A 69 -12.54 0.50 4.54
N SER A 70 -13.34 0.20 5.56
CA SER A 70 -14.50 0.98 5.96
C SER A 70 -14.63 0.92 7.47
N THR A 71 -15.51 1.73 8.04
CA THR A 71 -15.79 1.72 9.49
C THR A 71 -16.21 0.34 9.98
N ASN A 72 -16.91 -0.44 9.14
CA ASN A 72 -17.38 -1.79 9.45
C ASN A 72 -16.31 -2.87 9.25
N SER A 73 -15.33 -2.65 8.36
CA SER A 73 -14.29 -3.65 8.05
C SER A 73 -12.94 -3.36 8.74
N LEU A 74 -12.79 -2.21 9.41
CA LEU A 74 -11.55 -1.81 10.07
C LEU A 74 -11.02 -2.88 11.03
N SER A 75 -11.88 -3.44 11.89
CA SER A 75 -11.48 -4.49 12.83
C SER A 75 -10.93 -5.74 12.15
N ASP A 76 -11.52 -6.13 11.02
CA ASP A 76 -11.12 -7.33 10.27
C ASP A 76 -9.78 -7.10 9.57
N PHE A 77 -9.56 -5.90 9.04
CA PHE A 77 -8.29 -5.52 8.42
C PHE A 77 -7.16 -5.44 9.46
N LEU A 78 -7.43 -4.92 10.66
CA LEU A 78 -6.46 -4.90 11.76
C LEU A 78 -6.15 -6.31 12.29
N ALA A 79 -7.17 -7.17 12.40
CA ALA A 79 -6.98 -8.57 12.82
C ALA A 79 -6.19 -9.38 11.78
N GLY A 80 -6.39 -9.07 10.51
CA GLY A 80 -5.68 -9.62 9.37
C GLY A 80 -6.58 -10.39 8.42
N THR A 81 -6.30 -10.25 7.13
CA THR A 81 -7.00 -10.92 6.04
C THR A 81 -6.05 -11.88 5.32
N PRO A 82 -6.42 -13.16 5.14
CA PRO A 82 -5.64 -14.09 4.32
C PRO A 82 -5.48 -13.55 2.90
N SER A 83 -4.27 -13.62 2.35
CA SER A 83 -4.01 -13.03 1.03
C SER A 83 -4.92 -13.59 -0.06
N GLU A 84 -5.42 -14.84 0.04
CA GLU A 84 -6.31 -15.43 -0.96
C GLU A 84 -7.65 -14.71 -1.10
N LYS A 85 -8.08 -13.99 -0.06
CA LYS A 85 -9.30 -13.18 -0.09
C LYS A 85 -9.09 -11.83 -0.78
N LEU A 86 -7.85 -11.45 -1.06
CA LEU A 86 -7.52 -10.19 -1.69
C LEU A 86 -7.72 -10.25 -3.21
N PRO A 87 -8.07 -9.12 -3.85
CA PRO A 87 -8.11 -9.03 -5.30
C PRO A 87 -6.80 -9.48 -5.94
N ARG A 88 -6.90 -9.98 -7.18
CA ARG A 88 -5.77 -10.58 -7.90
C ARG A 88 -4.60 -9.59 -8.03
N SER A 89 -4.86 -8.34 -8.43
CA SER A 89 -3.82 -7.32 -8.57
C SER A 89 -3.10 -7.05 -7.24
N PHE A 90 -3.81 -7.17 -6.12
CA PHE A 90 -3.23 -6.88 -4.80
C PHE A 90 -2.35 -8.04 -4.35
N ARG A 91 -2.80 -9.29 -4.57
CA ARG A 91 -1.98 -10.49 -4.33
C ARG A 91 -0.68 -10.45 -5.14
N GLU A 92 -0.78 -10.16 -6.42
CA GLU A 92 0.39 -10.12 -7.32
C GLU A 92 1.32 -8.95 -6.97
N THR A 93 0.77 -7.82 -6.50
CA THR A 93 1.56 -6.71 -5.92
C THR A 93 2.32 -7.19 -4.68
N ILE A 94 1.64 -7.83 -3.73
CA ILE A 94 2.24 -8.37 -2.50
C ILE A 94 3.36 -9.36 -2.82
N THR A 95 3.12 -10.31 -3.72
CA THR A 95 4.14 -11.26 -4.19
C THR A 95 5.35 -10.53 -4.78
N THR A 96 5.11 -9.50 -5.58
CA THR A 96 6.17 -8.71 -6.22
C THR A 96 7.02 -7.98 -5.19
N ILE A 97 6.41 -7.22 -4.27
CA ILE A 97 7.16 -6.42 -3.29
C ILE A 97 7.87 -7.29 -2.24
N ARG A 98 7.28 -8.43 -1.85
CA ARG A 98 7.95 -9.43 -0.99
C ARG A 98 9.23 -9.92 -1.65
N ALA A 99 9.18 -10.22 -2.95
CA ALA A 99 10.35 -10.64 -3.69
C ALA A 99 11.39 -9.52 -3.87
N LEU A 100 11.00 -8.24 -3.76
CA LEU A 100 11.90 -7.09 -3.71
C LEU A 100 12.41 -6.77 -2.30
N GLY A 101 12.02 -7.52 -1.27
CA GLY A 101 12.42 -7.28 0.12
C GLY A 101 11.68 -6.11 0.79
N ILE A 102 10.53 -5.70 0.26
CA ILE A 102 9.72 -4.61 0.80
C ILE A 102 8.56 -5.22 1.61
N ARG A 103 8.42 -4.78 2.86
CA ARG A 103 7.45 -5.33 3.83
C ARG A 103 6.11 -4.60 3.83
N TYR A 104 6.11 -3.31 3.57
CA TYR A 104 4.91 -2.48 3.76
C TYR A 104 4.33 -2.04 2.43
N LEU A 105 3.01 -2.03 2.34
CA LEU A 105 2.27 -1.62 1.15
C LEU A 105 1.18 -0.63 1.52
N TRP A 106 1.09 0.44 0.75
CA TRP A 106 -0.03 1.36 0.80
C TRP A 106 -0.91 1.20 -0.44
N ILE A 107 -2.22 1.06 -0.21
CA ILE A 107 -3.25 1.07 -1.26
C ILE A 107 -4.37 1.96 -0.76
N ASP A 108 -4.76 2.97 -1.55
CA ASP A 108 -5.82 3.93 -1.20
C ASP A 108 -7.09 3.27 -0.67
N SER A 109 -7.59 2.24 -1.35
CA SER A 109 -8.79 1.49 -0.98
C SER A 109 -8.67 0.72 0.34
N TYR A 110 -7.44 0.44 0.82
CA TYR A 110 -7.17 -0.37 2.01
C TYR A 110 -6.55 0.44 3.16
N CYS A 111 -6.07 1.65 2.89
CA CYS A 111 -5.40 2.51 3.87
C CYS A 111 -6.16 3.81 4.14
N ILE A 112 -7.29 4.04 3.46
CA ILE A 112 -8.22 5.16 3.70
C ILE A 112 -9.60 4.56 3.96
N LEU A 113 -10.33 5.08 4.97
CA LEU A 113 -11.71 4.67 5.23
C LEU A 113 -12.59 5.11 4.06
N GLN A 114 -13.30 4.12 3.50
CA GLN A 114 -14.27 4.28 2.44
C GLN A 114 -15.68 4.26 3.02
N GLY A 115 -16.57 5.06 2.44
CA GLY A 115 -17.96 5.11 2.82
C GLY A 115 -18.54 6.52 2.79
N VAL A 116 -19.80 6.62 3.17
CA VAL A 116 -20.55 7.89 3.23
C VAL A 116 -20.81 8.36 4.65
N ASP A 117 -20.43 7.56 5.66
CA ASP A 117 -20.54 7.98 7.04
C ASP A 117 -19.51 9.07 7.38
N LYS A 118 -19.80 9.83 8.44
CA LYS A 118 -18.99 10.98 8.82
C LYS A 118 -17.53 10.60 9.10
N ALA A 119 -17.29 9.46 9.74
CA ALA A 119 -15.93 9.05 10.08
C ALA A 119 -15.12 8.75 8.81
N ALA A 120 -15.72 8.07 7.82
CA ALA A 120 -15.09 7.85 6.52
C ALA A 120 -14.84 9.15 5.75
N GLN A 121 -15.78 10.11 5.79
CA GLN A 121 -15.60 11.41 5.14
C GLN A 121 -14.48 12.24 5.77
N ASP A 122 -14.45 12.32 7.11
CA ASP A 122 -13.41 13.06 7.84
C ASP A 122 -12.02 12.44 7.58
N ASP A 123 -11.93 11.11 7.59
CA ASP A 123 -10.71 10.35 7.29
C ASP A 123 -10.23 10.57 5.86
N TRP A 124 -11.14 10.50 4.88
CA TRP A 124 -10.80 10.74 3.48
C TRP A 124 -10.19 12.13 3.26
N ILE A 125 -10.75 13.17 3.89
CA ILE A 125 -10.23 14.53 3.78
C ILE A 125 -8.78 14.62 4.30
N GLN A 126 -8.50 13.96 5.43
CA GLN A 126 -7.17 13.95 6.03
C GLN A 126 -6.15 13.17 5.19
N GLU A 127 -6.51 11.98 4.72
CA GLU A 127 -5.61 11.11 3.96
C GLU A 127 -5.39 11.62 2.53
N ALA A 128 -6.45 12.13 1.87
CA ALA A 128 -6.33 12.72 0.54
C ALA A 128 -5.40 13.95 0.56
N GLY A 129 -5.44 14.75 1.64
CA GLY A 129 -4.52 15.87 1.84
C GLY A 129 -3.05 15.46 1.97
N GLN A 130 -2.77 14.22 2.40
CA GLN A 130 -1.43 13.67 2.58
C GLN A 130 -0.99 12.78 1.41
N MET A 131 -1.86 12.49 0.45
CA MET A 131 -1.60 11.49 -0.60
C MET A 131 -0.35 11.81 -1.42
N GLN A 132 -0.04 13.08 -1.67
CA GLN A 132 1.20 13.48 -2.34
C GLN A 132 2.43 13.06 -1.54
N GLU A 133 2.40 13.22 -0.22
CA GLU A 133 3.49 12.85 0.69
C GLU A 133 3.63 11.33 0.79
N VAL A 134 2.50 10.61 0.79
CA VAL A 134 2.46 9.14 0.74
C VAL A 134 3.16 8.62 -0.52
N TYR A 135 2.87 9.17 -1.70
CA TYR A 135 3.52 8.71 -2.93
C TYR A 135 4.99 9.15 -2.99
N SER A 136 5.34 10.37 -2.56
CA SER A 136 6.72 10.85 -2.63
C SER A 136 7.67 10.12 -1.68
N ASN A 137 7.19 9.69 -0.52
CA ASN A 137 7.98 8.92 0.46
C ASN A 137 7.95 7.41 0.21
N SER A 138 7.27 6.93 -0.83
CA SER A 138 7.32 5.51 -1.20
C SER A 138 8.59 5.19 -1.97
N CYS A 139 9.21 4.03 -1.71
CA CYS A 139 10.42 3.60 -2.43
C CYS A 139 10.12 3.11 -3.85
N LEU A 140 8.87 2.71 -4.09
CA LEU A 140 8.41 2.11 -5.34
C LEU A 140 6.89 2.27 -5.43
N ASN A 141 6.41 2.71 -6.60
CA ASN A 141 5.01 2.60 -6.97
C ASN A 141 4.84 1.49 -8.01
N ILE A 142 3.87 0.61 -7.79
CA ILE A 142 3.44 -0.39 -8.76
C ILE A 142 2.16 0.12 -9.42
N GLY A 143 2.15 0.20 -10.74
CA GLY A 143 0.97 0.61 -11.51
C GLY A 143 0.29 -0.59 -12.17
N SER A 144 -0.97 -0.86 -11.82
CA SER A 144 -1.82 -1.84 -12.52
C SER A 144 -2.47 -1.16 -13.75
N ALA A 145 -1.66 -0.90 -14.78
CA ALA A 145 -2.05 -0.04 -15.90
C ALA A 145 -3.07 -0.66 -16.89
N HIS A 146 -3.14 -1.99 -16.98
CA HIS A 146 -4.00 -2.70 -17.94
C HIS A 146 -5.31 -3.21 -17.32
N ALA A 147 -5.36 -3.33 -16.00
CA ALA A 147 -6.52 -3.86 -15.32
C ALA A 147 -7.58 -2.76 -15.14
N SER A 148 -8.82 -3.04 -15.55
CA SER A 148 -9.95 -2.13 -15.34
C SER A 148 -10.58 -2.27 -13.95
N SER A 149 -10.10 -3.21 -13.12
CA SER A 149 -10.53 -3.47 -11.75
C SER A 149 -9.41 -4.15 -10.95
N PRO A 150 -9.49 -4.22 -9.61
CA PRO A 150 -8.54 -4.94 -8.76
C PRO A 150 -8.41 -6.45 -9.06
N TYR A 151 -9.32 -7.02 -9.85
CA TYR A 151 -9.33 -8.44 -10.22
C TYR A 151 -8.64 -8.73 -11.56
N GLY A 152 -8.25 -7.70 -12.33
CA GLY A 152 -7.62 -7.90 -13.64
C GLY A 152 -6.21 -8.51 -13.56
N GLY A 153 -5.48 -8.29 -12.46
CA GLY A 153 -4.10 -8.76 -12.28
C GLY A 153 -3.05 -7.79 -12.84
N LEU A 154 -1.79 -8.09 -12.55
CA LEU A 154 -0.59 -7.43 -13.04
C LEU A 154 0.06 -8.20 -14.22
N PHE A 155 -0.13 -9.52 -14.30
CA PHE A 155 0.48 -10.38 -15.33
C PHE A 155 -0.36 -11.61 -15.69
#